data_AF-A0A2A2JEH9-F1
#
_entry.id   AF-A0A2A2JEH9-F1
#
_cell.length_a   1.000
_cell.length_b   1.000
_cell.length_c   1.000
_cell.angle_alpha   90.00
_cell.angle_beta   90.00
_cell.angle_gamma   90.00
#
_symmetry.space_group_name_H-M   'P 1'
#
loop_
_entity.id
_entity.type
_entity.pdbx_description
1 polymer ?
#
loop_
_entity_poly.entity_id
_entity_poly.type
_entity_poly.pdbx_seq_one_letter_code
_entity_poly.pdbx_strand_id
1 'polypeptide(L)'
;MLCSLAASSSRLCVNSLVSTSFLRPFHTTPLAQGVFMKKQKKIDPEVAKAREHRKRKKLEREIREMLKHSKKSKPIDEMTIDVISAKNINERRRPPTVLTSEQLDERAVIFKNYTRSRAHLMIADDEWIRTAFYQQKNALNELKKLDLKLYEEAVKPSRVQLPLVIHGPTLTPPAENYDAPDGEYIDTTRTWV
;
A
#
# COMPACT_ATOMS: atom_id res chain seq x y z
N MET A 1 25.44 -47.56 -19.77
CA MET A 1 26.40 -48.54 -20.29
C MET A 1 27.16 -49.14 -19.12
N LEU A 2 27.06 -50.46 -18.99
CA LEU A 2 27.83 -51.28 -18.06
C LEU A 2 29.30 -51.31 -18.49
N CYS A 3 30.23 -51.20 -17.55
CA CYS A 3 31.48 -51.98 -17.59
C CYS A 3 32.22 -51.89 -16.26
N SER A 4 32.12 -52.99 -15.51
CA SER A 4 33.11 -53.49 -14.56
C SER A 4 34.40 -53.88 -15.28
N LEU A 5 35.56 -53.68 -14.66
CA LEU A 5 36.75 -54.56 -14.72
C LEU A 5 37.73 -54.05 -13.62
N ALA A 6 37.92 -54.79 -12.53
CA ALA A 6 38.94 -55.82 -12.32
C ALA A 6 40.34 -55.26 -11.97
N ALA A 7 40.65 -55.44 -10.68
CA ALA A 7 41.91 -55.60 -9.98
C ALA A 7 43.26 -55.45 -10.72
N SER A 8 44.21 -54.78 -10.06
CA SER A 8 45.52 -55.41 -9.83
C SER A 8 46.08 -54.99 -8.47
N SER A 9 46.61 -56.00 -7.77
CA SER A 9 47.27 -55.91 -6.48
C SER A 9 48.78 -55.89 -6.73
N SER A 10 49.49 -54.97 -6.09
CA SER A 10 50.89 -55.19 -5.74
C SER A 10 51.14 -54.65 -4.34
N ARG A 11 51.24 -55.56 -3.37
CA ARG A 11 51.80 -55.30 -2.05
C ARG A 11 53.33 -55.37 -2.13
N LEU A 12 53.96 -54.52 -1.31
CA LEU A 12 55.16 -54.74 -0.46
C LEU A 12 55.91 -53.39 -0.38
N CYS A 13 55.58 -52.56 0.61
CA CYS A 13 56.31 -52.43 1.88
C CYS A 13 57.80 -52.11 1.71
N VAL A 14 58.15 -50.83 1.91
CA VAL A 14 59.44 -50.45 2.47
C VAL A 14 59.16 -49.45 3.60
N ASN A 15 59.57 -49.84 4.80
CA ASN A 15 59.47 -49.05 6.02
C ASN A 15 60.45 -47.87 5.97
N SER A 16 59.99 -46.67 6.30
CA SER A 16 60.83 -45.70 7.02
C SER A 16 59.95 -44.82 7.90
N LEU A 17 60.26 -44.86 9.19
CA LEU A 17 59.65 -44.13 10.30
C LEU A 17 59.91 -42.61 10.22
N VAL A 18 59.27 -41.87 11.14
CA VAL A 18 59.47 -40.44 11.51
C VAL A 18 58.47 -39.51 10.79
N SER A 19 57.65 -38.65 11.41
CA SER A 19 57.47 -38.22 12.80
C SER A 19 56.04 -37.67 12.97
N THR A 20 55.56 -37.80 14.20
CA THR A 20 54.37 -37.20 14.81
C THR A 20 54.16 -35.72 14.50
N SER A 21 52.93 -35.33 14.17
CA SER A 21 52.10 -34.41 14.97
C SER A 21 50.96 -33.82 14.12
N PHE A 22 49.85 -33.47 14.77
CA PHE A 22 48.60 -32.92 14.21
C PHE A 22 47.55 -33.94 13.75
N LEU A 23 47.22 -34.87 14.63
CA LEU A 23 45.85 -35.40 14.69
C LEU A 23 44.93 -34.26 15.16
N ARG A 24 44.03 -33.82 14.27
CA ARG A 24 42.88 -33.00 14.65
C ARG A 24 42.09 -33.77 15.70
N PRO A 25 41.57 -33.14 16.76
CA PRO A 25 40.63 -33.83 17.64
C PRO A 25 39.33 -34.05 16.86
N PHE A 26 39.22 -35.21 16.21
CA PHE A 26 37.93 -35.71 15.78
C PHE A 26 37.13 -35.99 17.04
N HIS A 27 36.27 -35.06 17.41
CA HIS A 27 35.25 -35.31 18.41
C HIS A 27 34.22 -36.25 17.80
N THR A 28 34.49 -37.55 17.85
CA THR A 28 33.47 -38.56 17.62
C THR A 28 32.59 -38.56 18.85
N THR A 29 31.45 -37.86 18.78
CA THR A 29 30.37 -38.12 19.73
C THR A 29 30.06 -39.61 19.65
N PRO A 30 30.01 -40.34 20.78
CA PRO A 30 29.53 -41.70 20.74
C PRO A 30 28.13 -41.64 20.17
N LEU A 31 27.93 -42.26 19.00
CA LEU A 31 26.61 -42.66 18.53
C LEU A 31 26.05 -43.48 19.68
N ALA A 32 25.21 -42.86 20.51
CA ALA A 32 24.42 -43.56 21.50
C ALA A 32 23.39 -44.40 20.72
N GLN A 33 23.87 -45.47 20.09
CA GLN A 33 23.11 -46.61 19.63
C GLN A 33 22.65 -47.32 20.91
N GLY A 34 21.68 -46.72 21.59
CA GLY A 34 20.87 -47.45 22.54
C GLY A 34 20.16 -48.55 21.74
N VAL A 35 20.66 -49.78 21.86
CA VAL A 35 20.19 -50.98 21.14
C VAL A 35 18.72 -51.33 21.45
N PHE A 36 18.07 -50.58 22.35
CA PHE A 36 16.63 -50.55 22.52
C PHE A 36 16.11 -49.10 22.57
N MET A 37 15.59 -48.60 21.44
CA MET A 37 14.73 -47.41 21.47
C MET A 37 13.44 -47.77 22.21
N LYS A 38 13.15 -47.09 23.33
CA LYS A 38 11.86 -47.27 24.02
C LYS A 38 10.73 -46.91 23.06
N LYS A 39 9.74 -47.80 22.90
CA LYS A 39 8.56 -47.53 22.07
C LYS A 39 7.94 -46.20 22.49
N GLN A 40 7.75 -45.30 21.53
CA GLN A 40 7.14 -44.00 21.80
C GLN A 40 5.75 -44.23 22.39
N LYS A 41 5.56 -43.74 23.63
CA LYS A 41 4.27 -43.86 24.32
C LYS A 41 3.25 -42.95 23.64
N LYS A 42 2.03 -43.46 23.45
CA LYS A 42 0.90 -42.64 22.99
C LYS A 42 0.69 -41.53 24.02
N ILE A 43 0.57 -40.29 23.55
CA ILE A 43 0.33 -39.13 24.42
C ILE A 43 -1.05 -39.29 25.07
N ASP A 44 -1.15 -39.00 26.36
CA ASP A 44 -2.42 -39.03 27.08
C ASP A 44 -3.45 -38.11 26.40
N PRO A 45 -4.71 -38.54 26.28
CA PRO A 45 -5.73 -37.80 25.54
C PRO A 45 -5.94 -36.38 26.08
N GLU A 46 -5.79 -36.19 27.40
CA GLU A 46 -5.90 -34.87 28.04
C GLU A 46 -4.74 -33.94 27.69
N VAL A 47 -3.52 -34.47 27.63
CA VAL A 47 -2.32 -33.70 27.24
C VAL A 47 -2.39 -33.31 25.76
N ALA A 48 -2.93 -34.17 24.90
CA ALA A 48 -3.18 -33.86 23.49
C ALA A 48 -4.20 -32.72 23.32
N LYS A 49 -5.34 -32.79 24.01
CA LYS A 49 -6.38 -31.73 24.03
C LYS A 49 -5.82 -30.41 24.58
N ALA A 50 -5.02 -30.46 25.64
CA ALA A 50 -4.38 -29.26 26.20
C ALA A 50 -3.40 -28.60 25.22
N ARG A 51 -2.63 -29.39 24.46
CA ARG A 51 -1.74 -28.89 23.40
C ARG A 51 -2.51 -28.25 22.26
N GLU A 52 -3.61 -28.85 21.83
CA GLU A 52 -4.47 -28.32 20.79
C GLU A 52 -5.13 -26.99 21.20
N HIS A 53 -5.68 -26.93 22.41
CA HIS A 53 -6.28 -25.71 22.95
C HIS A 53 -5.27 -24.56 23.10
N ARG A 54 -4.01 -24.86 23.46
CA ARG A 54 -2.91 -23.87 23.46
C ARG A 54 -2.62 -23.35 22.05
N LYS A 55 -2.58 -24.23 21.03
CA LYS A 55 -2.39 -23.83 19.63
C LYS A 55 -3.54 -22.96 19.14
N ARG A 56 -4.78 -23.35 19.42
CA ARG A 56 -5.99 -22.60 19.06
C ARG A 56 -5.98 -21.19 19.67
N LYS A 57 -5.71 -21.07 20.97
CA LYS A 57 -5.60 -19.76 21.65
C LYS A 57 -4.49 -18.87 21.08
N LYS A 58 -3.37 -19.47 20.67
CA LYS A 58 -2.27 -18.72 20.02
C LYS A 58 -2.73 -18.16 18.67
N LEU A 59 -3.35 -18.98 17.84
CA LEU A 59 -3.88 -18.57 16.54
C LEU A 59 -4.99 -17.52 16.69
N GLU A 60 -5.90 -17.68 17.65
CA GLU A 60 -6.95 -16.68 17.93
C GLU A 60 -6.39 -15.33 18.33
N ARG A 61 -5.29 -15.31 19.11
CA ARG A 61 -4.61 -14.07 19.49
C ARG A 61 -3.94 -13.41 18.28
N GLU A 62 -3.22 -14.20 17.49
CA GLU A 62 -2.53 -13.72 16.29
C GLU A 62 -3.51 -13.16 15.25
N ILE A 63 -4.63 -13.85 15.01
CA ILE A 63 -5.72 -13.35 14.17
C ILE A 63 -6.27 -12.03 14.71
N ARG A 64 -6.46 -11.92 16.04
CA ARG A 64 -6.94 -10.67 16.66
C ARG A 64 -5.95 -9.52 16.49
N GLU A 65 -4.65 -9.80 16.59
CA GLU A 65 -3.58 -8.81 16.37
C GLU A 65 -3.52 -8.36 14.90
N MET A 66 -3.60 -9.30 13.96
CA MET A 66 -3.66 -9.01 12.52
C MET A 66 -4.89 -8.17 12.16
N LEU A 67 -6.06 -8.51 12.70
CA LEU A 67 -7.30 -7.74 12.50
C LEU A 67 -7.24 -6.34 13.13
N LYS A 68 -6.47 -6.15 14.20
CA LYS A 68 -6.25 -4.83 14.79
C LYS A 68 -5.33 -3.99 13.90
N HIS A 69 -4.33 -4.61 13.29
CA HIS A 69 -3.38 -3.95 12.40
C HIS A 69 -4.01 -3.57 11.07
N SER A 70 -4.83 -4.44 10.47
CA SER A 70 -5.52 -4.18 9.20
C SER A 70 -6.48 -2.99 9.25
N LYS A 71 -6.92 -2.59 10.45
CA LYS A 71 -7.79 -1.42 10.67
C LYS A 71 -7.03 -0.10 10.79
N LYS A 72 -5.71 -0.12 10.98
CA LYS A 72 -4.92 1.10 11.06
C LYS A 72 -4.71 1.61 9.64
N SER A 73 -5.20 2.81 9.35
CA SER A 73 -4.91 3.49 8.09
C SER A 73 -3.44 3.87 8.03
N LYS A 74 -2.89 3.94 6.81
CA LYS A 74 -1.58 4.54 6.59
C LYS A 74 -1.64 6.02 7.04
N PRO A 75 -0.59 6.54 7.67
CA PRO A 75 -0.55 7.96 8.01
C PRO A 75 -0.50 8.81 6.74
N ILE A 76 -1.13 9.99 6.78
CA ILE A 76 -1.15 10.94 5.67
C ILE A 76 -0.03 11.95 5.92
N ASP A 77 1.07 11.81 5.17
CA ASP A 77 2.31 12.57 5.39
C ASP A 77 2.09 14.08 5.25
N GLU A 78 1.32 14.51 4.25
CA GLU A 78 0.99 15.92 3.97
C GLU A 78 0.24 16.63 5.11
N MET A 79 -0.52 15.87 5.92
CA MET A 79 -1.25 16.43 7.05
C MET A 79 -0.41 16.50 8.33
N THR A 80 0.75 15.84 8.35
CA THR A 80 1.62 15.80 9.53
C THR A 80 2.70 16.87 9.46
N ILE A 81 3.03 17.45 10.61
CA ILE A 81 4.15 18.38 10.71
C ILE A 81 5.44 17.56 10.72
N ASP A 82 6.35 17.88 9.81
CA ASP A 82 7.68 17.29 9.81
C ASP A 82 8.43 17.60 11.12
N VAL A 83 8.86 16.53 11.79
CA VAL A 83 9.55 16.58 13.08
C VAL A 83 10.88 17.31 12.96
N ILE A 84 11.56 17.23 11.81
CA ILE A 84 12.84 17.92 11.59
C ILE A 84 12.60 19.44 11.54
N SER A 85 11.61 19.86 10.75
CA SER A 85 11.23 21.26 10.61
C SER A 85 10.68 21.86 11.90
N ALA A 86 9.99 21.08 12.72
CA ALA A 86 9.45 21.53 14.01
C ALA A 86 10.54 21.92 15.03
N LYS A 87 11.71 21.26 15.01
CA LYS A 87 12.80 21.52 15.96
C LYS A 87 13.41 22.91 15.80
N ASN A 88 13.56 23.37 14.55
CA ASN A 88 14.21 24.65 14.23
C ASN A 88 13.20 25.70 13.73
N ILE A 89 11.94 25.59 14.15
CA ILE A 89 10.84 26.41 13.60
C ILE A 89 11.08 27.92 13.83
N ASN A 90 11.70 28.29 14.94
CA ASN A 90 11.97 29.69 15.28
C ASN A 90 13.07 30.30 14.39
N GLU A 91 14.05 29.50 13.98
CA GLU A 91 15.16 29.94 13.11
C GLU A 91 14.70 30.10 11.64
N ARG A 92 13.70 29.31 11.23
CA ARG A 92 13.16 29.31 9.85
C ARG A 92 12.04 30.32 9.64
N ARG A 93 11.49 30.90 10.70
CA ARG A 93 10.40 31.87 10.62
C ARG A 93 10.92 33.20 10.07
N ARG A 94 10.32 33.64 8.96
CA ARG A 94 10.53 35.01 8.47
C ARG A 94 9.86 36.00 9.44
N PRO A 95 10.47 37.18 9.69
CA PRO A 95 9.85 38.19 10.52
C PRO A 95 8.50 38.64 9.92
N PRO A 96 7.52 39.00 10.75
CA PRO A 96 6.21 39.42 10.26
C PRO A 96 6.34 40.73 9.46
N THR A 97 5.76 40.75 8.26
CA THR A 97 5.67 41.96 7.44
C THR A 97 4.59 42.89 8.02
N VAL A 98 4.96 44.09 8.40
CA VAL A 98 4.01 45.14 8.83
C VAL A 98 3.38 45.75 7.57
N LEU A 99 2.05 45.77 7.51
CA LEU A 99 1.30 46.34 6.39
C LEU A 99 0.92 47.79 6.73
N THR A 100 0.90 48.64 5.71
CA THR A 100 0.36 50.00 5.87
C THR A 100 -1.17 49.96 5.97
N SER A 101 -1.78 51.01 6.53
CA SER A 101 -3.24 51.12 6.62
C SER A 101 -3.90 51.05 5.25
N GLU A 102 -3.32 51.72 4.25
CA GLU A 102 -3.81 51.72 2.87
C GLU A 102 -3.87 50.30 2.28
N GLN A 103 -2.82 49.49 2.48
CA GLN A 103 -2.78 48.11 2.01
C GLN A 103 -3.83 47.22 2.69
N LEU A 104 -4.14 47.47 3.96
CA LEU A 104 -5.19 46.75 4.68
C LEU A 104 -6.57 47.09 4.13
N ASP A 105 -6.82 48.37 3.85
CA ASP A 105 -8.08 48.83 3.27
C ASP A 105 -8.28 48.30 1.84
N GLU A 106 -7.23 48.32 1.01
CA GLU A 106 -7.24 47.71 -0.33
C GLU A 106 -7.58 46.22 -0.27
N ARG A 107 -6.93 45.46 0.64
CA ARG A 107 -7.24 44.04 0.84
C ARG A 107 -8.69 43.86 1.26
N ALA A 108 -9.20 44.67 2.18
CA ALA A 108 -10.59 44.57 2.64
C ALA A 108 -11.58 44.81 1.49
N VAL A 109 -11.30 45.76 0.59
CA VAL A 109 -12.10 45.98 -0.62
C VAL A 109 -12.03 44.80 -1.58
N ILE A 110 -10.82 44.27 -1.84
CA ILE A 110 -10.62 43.10 -2.69
C ILE A 110 -11.39 41.89 -2.15
N PHE A 111 -11.32 41.63 -0.83
CA PHE A 111 -12.05 40.53 -0.22
C PHE A 111 -13.57 40.69 -0.37
N LYS A 112 -14.11 41.90 -0.17
CA LYS A 112 -15.54 42.17 -0.39
C LYS A 112 -15.96 41.94 -1.85
N ASN A 113 -15.12 42.33 -2.80
CA ASN A 113 -15.39 42.10 -4.23
C ASN A 113 -15.29 40.62 -4.58
N TYR A 114 -14.30 39.92 -4.04
CA TYR A 114 -14.13 38.48 -4.21
C TYR A 114 -15.33 37.72 -3.67
N THR A 115 -15.79 38.00 -2.44
CA THR A 115 -16.96 37.31 -1.87
C THR A 115 -18.23 37.54 -2.69
N ARG A 116 -18.46 38.77 -3.17
CA ARG A 116 -19.56 39.08 -4.12
C ARG A 116 -19.44 38.27 -5.41
N SER A 117 -18.25 38.19 -6.00
CA SER A 117 -18.03 37.41 -7.24
C SER A 117 -18.29 35.92 -7.05
N ARG A 118 -17.85 35.34 -5.91
CA ARG A 118 -18.08 33.93 -5.59
C ARG A 118 -19.56 33.63 -5.33
N ALA A 119 -20.27 34.55 -4.68
CA ALA A 119 -21.71 34.42 -4.48
C ALA A 119 -22.47 34.46 -5.81
N HIS A 120 -22.09 35.36 -6.72
CA HIS A 120 -22.70 35.42 -8.05
C HIS A 120 -22.47 34.14 -8.87
N LEU A 121 -21.24 33.61 -8.87
CA LEU A 121 -20.93 32.33 -9.53
C LEU A 121 -21.76 31.18 -8.95
N MET A 122 -21.87 31.09 -7.62
CA MET A 122 -22.69 30.06 -6.97
C MET A 122 -24.17 30.15 -7.40
N ILE A 123 -24.73 31.35 -7.47
CA ILE A 123 -26.13 31.54 -7.90
C ILE A 123 -26.30 31.09 -9.35
N ALA A 124 -25.38 31.49 -10.25
CA ALA A 124 -25.42 31.10 -11.65
C ALA A 124 -25.30 29.57 -11.83
N ASP A 125 -24.41 28.91 -11.08
CA ASP A 125 -24.24 27.46 -11.10
C ASP A 125 -25.52 26.75 -10.60
N ASP A 126 -26.12 27.23 -9.51
CA ASP A 126 -27.36 26.67 -8.96
C ASP A 126 -28.54 26.86 -9.92
N GLU A 127 -28.68 28.02 -10.55
CA GLU A 127 -29.67 28.26 -11.60
C GLU A 127 -29.48 27.32 -12.79
N TRP A 128 -28.25 27.13 -13.26
CA TRP A 128 -27.93 26.19 -14.34
C TRP A 128 -28.29 24.75 -13.96
N ILE A 129 -27.94 24.30 -12.76
CA ILE A 129 -28.27 22.95 -12.28
C ILE A 129 -29.80 22.77 -12.20
N ARG A 130 -30.52 23.72 -11.60
CA ARG A 130 -31.98 23.66 -11.46
C ARG A 130 -32.69 23.64 -12.80
N THR A 131 -32.26 24.48 -13.74
CA THR A 131 -32.83 24.52 -15.09
C THR A 131 -32.55 23.23 -15.85
N ALA A 132 -31.34 22.69 -15.77
CA ALA A 132 -31.00 21.39 -16.36
C ALA A 132 -31.89 20.25 -15.82
N PHE A 133 -32.08 20.19 -14.50
CA PHE A 133 -32.97 19.20 -13.88
C PHE A 133 -34.43 19.37 -14.29
N TYR A 134 -34.92 20.61 -14.34
CA TYR A 134 -36.28 20.90 -14.77
C TYR A 134 -36.52 20.45 -16.22
N GLN A 135 -35.59 20.78 -17.12
CA GLN A 135 -35.63 20.38 -18.53
C GLN A 135 -35.57 18.86 -18.68
N GLN A 136 -34.67 18.18 -17.96
CA GLN A 136 -34.58 16.73 -17.95
C GLN A 136 -35.91 16.08 -17.52
N LYS A 137 -36.51 16.57 -16.42
CA LYS A 137 -37.79 16.06 -15.92
C LYS A 137 -38.93 16.30 -16.90
N ASN A 138 -39.00 17.48 -17.50
CA ASN A 138 -40.01 17.78 -18.52
C ASN A 138 -39.86 16.87 -19.73
N ALA A 139 -38.64 16.68 -20.23
CA ALA A 139 -38.37 15.78 -21.35
C ALA A 139 -38.83 14.34 -21.03
N LEU A 140 -38.57 13.83 -19.82
CA LEU A 140 -39.02 12.51 -19.39
C LEU A 140 -40.55 12.41 -19.27
N ASN A 141 -41.22 13.48 -18.81
CA ASN A 141 -42.68 13.53 -18.73
C ASN A 141 -43.33 13.49 -20.11
N GLU A 142 -42.80 14.25 -21.08
CA GLU A 142 -43.28 14.20 -22.46
C GLU A 142 -42.99 12.85 -23.12
N LEU A 143 -41.79 12.30 -22.89
CA LEU A 143 -41.42 10.96 -23.38
C LEU A 143 -42.40 9.89 -22.89
N LYS A 144 -42.78 9.94 -21.61
CA LYS A 144 -43.75 9.01 -21.01
C LYS A 144 -45.13 9.07 -21.68
N LYS A 145 -45.55 10.24 -22.18
CA LYS A 145 -46.84 10.38 -22.89
C LYS A 145 -46.77 9.79 -24.31
N LEU A 146 -45.61 9.85 -24.95
CA LEU A 146 -45.39 9.38 -26.32
C LEU A 146 -45.11 7.88 -26.38
N ASP A 147 -44.17 7.39 -25.58
CA ASP A 147 -43.77 5.97 -25.54
C ASP A 147 -43.30 5.54 -24.14
N LEU A 148 -44.05 4.61 -23.54
CA LEU A 148 -43.74 4.05 -22.24
C LEU A 148 -42.50 3.14 -22.26
N LYS A 149 -42.24 2.42 -23.35
CA LYS A 149 -41.11 1.48 -23.42
C LYS A 149 -39.79 2.24 -23.39
N LEU A 150 -39.70 3.32 -24.17
CA LEU A 150 -38.50 4.17 -24.22
C LEU A 150 -38.27 4.91 -22.89
N TYR A 151 -39.34 5.33 -22.21
CA TYR A 151 -39.26 5.89 -20.87
C TYR A 151 -38.67 4.89 -19.84
N GLU A 152 -39.16 3.65 -19.84
CA GLU A 152 -38.66 2.60 -18.93
C GLU A 152 -37.17 2.31 -19.17
N GLU A 153 -36.71 2.38 -20.40
CA GLU A 153 -35.28 2.23 -20.72
C GLU A 153 -34.45 3.44 -20.29
N ALA A 154 -34.91 4.66 -20.55
CA ALA A 154 -34.19 5.89 -20.23
C ALA A 154 -34.00 6.11 -18.71
N VAL A 155 -34.92 5.62 -17.89
CA VAL A 155 -34.84 5.74 -16.42
C VAL A 155 -33.85 4.74 -15.80
N LYS A 156 -33.50 3.66 -16.50
CA LYS A 156 -32.55 2.66 -15.97
C LYS A 156 -31.16 3.29 -15.79
N PRO A 157 -30.49 3.06 -14.65
CA PRO A 157 -29.14 3.57 -14.44
C PRO A 157 -28.17 2.94 -15.45
N SER A 158 -27.33 3.76 -16.08
CA SER A 158 -26.32 3.29 -17.03
C SER A 158 -25.23 2.49 -16.32
N ARG A 159 -24.89 1.31 -16.86
CA ARG A 159 -23.81 0.46 -16.35
C ARG A 159 -22.41 0.92 -16.77
N VAL A 160 -22.31 1.91 -17.68
CA VAL A 160 -21.04 2.30 -18.34
C VAL A 160 -20.20 3.27 -17.49
N GLN A 161 -20.71 3.75 -16.35
CA GLN A 161 -20.19 4.98 -15.74
C GLN A 161 -19.18 4.79 -14.59
N LEU A 162 -18.75 3.58 -14.25
CA LEU A 162 -17.82 3.38 -13.13
C LEU A 162 -16.73 2.34 -13.47
N PRO A 163 -15.43 2.67 -13.31
CA PRO A 163 -14.87 3.95 -12.84
C PRO A 163 -14.72 5.00 -13.96
N LEU A 164 -15.31 6.18 -13.76
CA LEU A 164 -15.13 7.34 -14.64
C LEU A 164 -13.81 8.05 -14.30
N VAL A 165 -12.89 8.10 -15.26
CA VAL A 165 -11.63 8.85 -15.15
C VAL A 165 -11.72 10.08 -16.04
N ILE A 166 -11.72 11.27 -15.42
CA ILE A 166 -11.70 12.56 -16.11
C ILE A 166 -10.40 13.26 -15.71
N HIS A 167 -9.60 13.64 -16.71
CA HIS A 167 -8.44 14.50 -16.50
C HIS A 167 -8.87 15.96 -16.55
N GLY A 168 -8.42 16.76 -15.59
CA GLY A 168 -8.69 18.19 -15.57
C GLY A 168 -8.01 18.92 -16.74
N PRO A 169 -8.43 20.16 -17.04
CA PRO A 169 -7.78 20.97 -18.07
C PRO A 169 -6.33 21.30 -17.67
N THR A 170 -5.42 21.25 -18.64
CA THR A 170 -4.03 21.70 -18.46
C THR A 170 -3.93 23.22 -18.59
N LEU A 171 -2.92 23.83 -17.96
CA LEU A 171 -2.65 25.28 -18.11
C LEU A 171 -2.34 25.68 -19.55
N THR A 172 -1.67 24.78 -20.29
CA THR A 172 -1.30 24.95 -21.70
C THR A 172 -1.65 23.66 -22.45
N PRO A 173 -2.22 23.74 -23.65
CA PRO A 173 -2.45 22.55 -24.47
C PRO A 173 -1.12 21.86 -24.84
N PRO A 174 -1.14 20.55 -25.13
CA PRO A 174 0.07 19.83 -25.54
C PRO A 174 0.62 20.40 -26.84
N ALA A 175 1.93 20.57 -26.91
CA ALA A 175 2.61 20.96 -28.14
C ALA A 175 2.68 19.78 -29.11
N GLU A 176 2.44 20.04 -30.40
CA GLU A 176 2.59 19.03 -31.45
C GLU A 176 4.07 18.66 -31.62
N ASN A 177 4.37 17.36 -31.68
CA ASN A 177 5.72 16.81 -31.89
C ASN A 177 6.75 17.19 -30.81
N TYR A 178 6.31 17.33 -29.55
CA TYR A 178 7.25 17.49 -28.44
C TYR A 178 7.83 16.13 -28.04
N ASP A 179 9.13 15.96 -28.28
CA ASP A 179 9.89 14.81 -27.80
C ASP A 179 10.42 15.10 -26.39
N ALA A 180 9.86 14.41 -25.39
CA ALA A 180 10.31 14.51 -24.01
C ALA A 180 11.71 13.89 -23.86
N PRO A 181 12.60 14.48 -23.03
CA PRO A 181 13.90 13.89 -22.73
C PRO A 181 13.75 12.58 -21.96
N ASP A 182 14.70 11.67 -22.14
CA ASP A 182 14.72 10.38 -21.45
C ASP A 182 15.07 10.54 -19.96
N GLY A 183 14.50 9.67 -19.11
CA GLY A 183 14.70 9.71 -17.66
C GLY A 183 14.10 8.51 -16.93
N GLU A 184 14.76 8.10 -15.84
CA GLU A 184 14.31 6.99 -14.99
C GLU A 184 13.36 7.48 -13.88
N TYR A 185 12.21 6.83 -13.73
CA TYR A 185 11.30 7.05 -12.61
C TYR A 185 11.62 6.07 -11.47
N ILE A 186 12.03 6.59 -10.31
CA ILE A 186 12.27 5.80 -9.10
C ILE A 186 11.16 6.13 -8.09
N ASP A 187 10.35 5.12 -7.76
CA ASP A 187 9.33 5.24 -6.71
C ASP A 187 9.99 5.32 -5.33
N THR A 188 9.84 6.45 -4.66
CA THR A 188 10.36 6.72 -3.31
C THR A 188 9.26 6.67 -2.24
N THR A 189 8.08 6.14 -2.58
CA THR A 189 6.95 6.06 -1.63
C THR A 189 7.31 5.19 -0.43
N ARG A 190 7.02 5.72 0.76
CA ARG A 190 7.33 5.03 2.02
C ARG A 190 6.38 3.86 2.22
N THR A 191 6.94 2.66 2.35
CA THR A 191 6.17 1.46 2.73
C THR A 191 5.90 1.47 4.24
N TRP A 192 4.63 1.35 4.61
CA TRP A 192 4.19 1.23 6.00
C TRP A 192 3.81 -0.24 6.25
N VAL A 193 4.55 -0.93 7.13
CA VAL A 193 4.29 -2.31 7.54
C VAL A 193 3.45 -2.35 8.80
#